data_AF-A0A2V9BGP7-F1
#
_entry.id   AF-A0A2V9BGP7-F1
#
_cell.length_a   1.000
_cell.length_b   1.000
_cell.length_c   1.000
_cell.angle_alpha   90.00
_cell.angle_beta   90.00
_cell.angle_gamma   90.00
#
_symmetry.space_group_name_H-M   'P 1'
#
loop_
_entity.id
_entity.type
_entity.pdbx_description
1 polymer ?
#
loop_
_entity_poly.entity_id
_entity_poly.type
_entity_poly.pdbx_seq_one_letter_code
_entity_poly.pdbx_strand_id
1 'polypeptide(L)'
;MQQKAQGKFVNPIQIEIEMRRESMKPDFFKYACGLGLAVVVLLGCSIPAQAQLSGAIFTTLPDGSAVNFNIYASKSDVYLDGGPPPGAPSTAAGLPDGTYVFQVTDPSGKTLLSLDPARCRQFTVLNGNINGVVVTGCQHLTGFDSGRNSVTVQLMPYADTPNNGGEYKAWATPVQNYIDGCTTLGVADPLGTIDCGITGGDFHGFIPSHSKTDNFKARTTTGNREMDTNFVNSTGQNIPFICETWIDTLGVSNTVCATSPQESAKVEDVETGVHHFVIFNQPGCTVGNISIQVPNGPIQYFTGPQTLEVKVPAGFKTGSIEIFVNCNF
;
A
#
# COMPACT_ATOMS: atom_id res chain seq x y z
N MET A 1 -56.60 -43.74 31.64
CA MET A 1 -57.89 -43.08 31.93
C MET A 1 -57.57 -41.61 32.20
N GLN A 2 -57.77 -40.69 31.25
CA GLN A 2 -58.95 -39.79 31.11
C GLN A 2 -59.10 -38.89 32.36
N GLN A 3 -59.10 -37.55 32.41
CA GLN A 3 -59.26 -36.39 31.50
C GLN A 3 -58.59 -35.15 32.20
N LYS A 4 -57.91 -34.21 31.53
CA LYS A 4 -58.37 -33.03 30.72
C LYS A 4 -59.04 -31.88 31.54
N ALA A 5 -58.38 -30.70 31.56
CA ALA A 5 -58.90 -29.32 31.32
C ALA A 5 -57.93 -28.29 31.94
N GLN A 6 -57.14 -27.53 31.18
CA GLN A 6 -57.43 -26.32 30.38
C GLN A 6 -57.58 -25.00 31.16
N GLY A 7 -56.70 -24.04 30.83
CA GLY A 7 -56.90 -22.58 30.97
C GLY A 7 -55.72 -21.88 31.66
N LYS A 8 -55.15 -20.77 31.18
CA LYS A 8 -55.29 -19.98 29.94
C LYS A 8 -54.15 -18.93 29.99
N PHE A 9 -53.41 -18.82 28.89
CA PHE A 9 -52.70 -17.66 28.33
C PHE A 9 -51.92 -16.67 29.22
N VAL A 10 -50.60 -16.64 28.99
CA VAL A 10 -49.67 -15.57 29.35
C VAL A 10 -49.58 -14.58 28.17
N ASN A 11 -49.73 -13.28 28.44
CA ASN A 11 -49.32 -12.20 27.52
C ASN A 11 -48.36 -11.27 28.30
N PRO A 12 -47.06 -11.23 27.96
CA PRO A 12 -46.07 -10.43 28.71
C PRO A 12 -45.94 -9.03 28.12
N ILE A 13 -46.90 -8.15 28.43
CA ILE A 13 -46.71 -6.71 28.42
C ILE A 13 -47.44 -6.21 29.66
N GLN A 14 -46.78 -5.38 30.49
CA GLN A 14 -47.19 -4.85 31.80
C GLN A 14 -46.50 -5.50 33.01
N ILE A 15 -45.19 -5.26 33.14
CA ILE A 15 -44.50 -5.16 34.43
C ILE A 15 -43.73 -3.82 34.39
N GLU A 16 -43.71 -3.12 35.53
CA GLU A 16 -43.07 -1.83 35.83
C GLU A 16 -43.83 -0.53 35.53
N ILE A 17 -44.87 -0.26 36.34
CA ILE A 17 -45.12 1.08 36.89
C ILE A 17 -45.47 0.89 38.37
N GLU A 18 -44.51 1.08 39.30
CA GLU A 18 -44.86 1.52 40.67
C GLU A 18 -43.66 1.97 41.51
N MET A 19 -42.95 3.03 41.10
CA MET A 19 -42.21 3.89 42.06
C MET A 19 -42.04 5.30 41.50
N ARG A 20 -43.08 6.14 41.63
CA ARG A 20 -42.97 7.62 41.69
C ARG A 20 -44.34 8.24 41.97
N ARG A 21 -44.60 8.60 43.23
CA ARG A 21 -45.31 9.84 43.63
C ARG A 21 -45.49 9.88 45.15
N GLU A 22 -44.68 10.68 45.81
CA GLU A 22 -45.20 11.60 46.83
C GLU A 22 -44.66 13.00 46.53
N SER A 23 -45.59 13.95 46.57
CA SER A 23 -45.52 15.39 46.34
C SER A 23 -46.21 15.94 47.60
N MET A 24 -45.75 16.95 48.37
CA MET A 24 -45.54 18.36 48.06
C MET A 24 -45.44 19.05 49.45
N LYS A 25 -44.55 20.02 49.75
CA LYS A 25 -44.79 21.47 49.64
C LYS A 25 -43.62 22.29 50.25
N PRO A 26 -43.51 23.59 49.89
CA PRO A 26 -42.36 24.47 50.14
C PRO A 26 -42.55 25.36 51.38
N ASP A 27 -41.47 25.94 51.93
CA ASP A 27 -41.52 27.26 52.57
C ASP A 27 -40.13 27.94 52.70
N PHE A 28 -40.08 29.13 52.10
CA PHE A 28 -39.44 30.37 52.56
C PHE A 28 -38.26 30.31 53.54
N PHE A 29 -37.05 30.63 53.05
CA PHE A 29 -36.18 31.59 53.75
C PHE A 29 -35.20 32.30 52.81
N LYS A 30 -35.28 33.63 52.80
CA LYS A 30 -34.44 34.58 52.06
C LYS A 30 -33.25 34.98 52.94
N TYR A 31 -32.00 34.93 52.45
CA TYR A 31 -30.87 35.83 52.79
C TYR A 31 -29.80 35.61 51.70
N ALA A 32 -29.65 36.47 50.70
CA ALA A 32 -28.93 37.75 50.68
C ALA A 32 -27.43 37.61 50.26
N CYS A 33 -27.13 38.20 49.10
CA CYS A 33 -25.94 38.98 48.74
C CYS A 33 -24.54 38.50 49.17
N GLY A 34 -23.73 38.14 48.17
CA GLY A 34 -22.27 38.10 48.27
C GLY A 34 -21.63 38.03 46.89
N LEU A 35 -21.34 39.19 46.29
CA LEU A 35 -20.52 39.32 45.09
C LEU A 35 -19.11 38.77 45.36
N GLY A 36 -18.74 37.69 44.67
CA GLY A 36 -17.38 37.23 44.51
C GLY A 36 -17.06 37.11 43.03
N LEU A 37 -16.40 38.12 42.47
CA LEU A 37 -16.01 38.19 41.06
C LEU A 37 -14.89 37.16 40.80
N ALA A 38 -15.24 35.97 40.31
CA ALA A 38 -14.24 35.01 39.84
C ALA A 38 -13.74 35.43 38.44
N VAL A 39 -12.58 36.08 38.39
CA VAL A 39 -11.84 36.30 37.14
C VAL A 39 -11.22 34.96 36.73
N VAL A 40 -11.89 34.25 35.82
CA VAL A 40 -11.34 33.07 35.15
C VAL A 40 -10.38 33.57 34.08
N VAL A 41 -9.07 33.52 34.35
CA VAL A 41 -8.03 33.71 33.35
C VAL A 41 -8.05 32.48 32.43
N LEU A 42 -8.71 32.61 31.28
CA LEU A 42 -8.61 31.67 30.17
C LEU A 42 -7.19 31.77 29.58
N LEU A 43 -6.25 31.01 30.14
CA LEU A 43 -5.01 30.66 29.45
C LEU A 43 -5.38 29.80 28.24
N GLY A 44 -5.58 30.45 27.10
CA GLY A 44 -5.73 29.81 25.80
C GLY A 44 -4.45 29.08 25.44
N CYS A 45 -4.38 27.80 25.78
CA CYS A 45 -3.37 26.90 25.25
C CYS A 45 -3.72 26.71 23.76
N SER A 46 -3.05 27.46 22.89
CA SER A 46 -3.12 27.27 21.44
C SER A 46 -2.50 25.92 21.13
N ILE A 47 -3.29 24.85 21.13
CA ILE A 47 -2.89 23.59 20.50
C ILE A 47 -2.71 23.94 19.02
N PRO A 48 -1.51 23.78 18.42
CA PRO A 48 -1.35 24.00 17.00
C PRO A 48 -2.33 23.07 16.28
N ALA A 49 -3.31 23.66 15.57
CA ALA A 49 -4.15 22.91 14.68
C ALA A 49 -3.27 22.46 13.50
N GLN A 50 -2.87 21.20 13.50
CA GLN A 50 -2.15 20.63 12.38
C GLN A 50 -3.11 20.61 11.18
N ALA A 51 -2.81 21.42 10.16
CA ALA A 51 -3.66 21.50 8.99
C ALA A 51 -3.73 20.13 8.32
N GLN A 52 -4.95 19.60 8.15
CA GLN A 52 -5.17 18.36 7.43
C GLN A 52 -4.69 18.54 5.98
N LEU A 53 -3.95 17.55 5.47
CA LEU A 53 -3.52 17.56 4.07
C LEU A 53 -4.75 17.75 3.16
N SER A 54 -4.70 18.71 2.24
CA SER A 54 -5.78 18.94 1.27
C SER A 54 -5.64 18.01 0.06
N GLY A 55 -6.66 18.00 -0.80
CA GLY A 55 -6.65 17.20 -2.04
C GLY A 55 -6.96 15.72 -1.83
N ALA A 56 -6.72 14.95 -2.90
CA ALA A 56 -6.93 13.51 -2.99
C ALA A 56 -5.85 12.89 -3.89
N ILE A 57 -5.80 11.56 -3.88
CA ILE A 57 -5.09 10.78 -4.89
C ILE A 57 -6.11 9.90 -5.61
N PHE A 58 -5.81 9.52 -6.83
CA PHE A 58 -6.63 8.61 -7.60
C PHE A 58 -5.77 7.55 -8.23
N THR A 59 -6.26 6.32 -8.23
CA THR A 59 -5.74 5.28 -9.10
C THR A 59 -6.24 5.50 -10.53
N THR A 60 -5.38 5.23 -11.51
CA THR A 60 -5.64 5.42 -12.94
C THR A 60 -4.94 4.37 -13.80
N LEU A 61 -5.27 4.36 -15.10
CA LEU A 61 -4.53 3.64 -16.14
C LEU A 61 -3.24 4.39 -16.50
N PRO A 62 -2.27 3.75 -17.19
CA PRO A 62 -1.00 4.40 -17.53
C PRO A 62 -1.17 5.74 -18.28
N ASP A 63 -2.20 5.86 -19.11
CA ASP A 63 -2.47 7.05 -19.94
C ASP A 63 -3.40 8.08 -19.26
N GLY A 64 -3.75 7.90 -17.99
CA GLY A 64 -4.64 8.80 -17.26
C GLY A 64 -6.11 8.76 -17.70
N SER A 65 -6.48 7.90 -18.66
CA SER A 65 -7.80 7.90 -19.30
C SER A 65 -8.96 7.52 -18.36
N ALA A 66 -8.66 6.82 -17.28
CA ALA A 66 -9.65 6.37 -16.30
C ALA A 66 -9.23 6.73 -14.88
N VAL A 67 -9.79 7.81 -14.34
CA VAL A 67 -9.56 8.20 -12.94
C VAL A 67 -10.56 7.47 -12.04
N ASN A 68 -10.08 6.90 -10.93
CA ASN A 68 -10.87 6.06 -10.04
C ASN A 68 -11.52 4.89 -10.82
N PHE A 69 -10.71 4.22 -11.65
CA PHE A 69 -11.18 3.09 -12.45
C PHE A 69 -11.66 1.94 -11.56
N ASN A 70 -11.13 1.85 -10.33
CA ASN A 70 -11.53 0.98 -9.23
C ASN A 70 -11.36 -0.52 -9.49
N ILE A 71 -11.36 -0.99 -10.74
CA ILE A 71 -11.19 -2.41 -11.12
C ILE A 71 -10.27 -2.52 -12.33
N TYR A 72 -9.04 -2.94 -12.10
CA TYR A 72 -7.98 -3.07 -13.10
C TYR A 72 -7.86 -4.49 -13.63
N ALA A 73 -7.36 -4.61 -14.85
CA ALA A 73 -7.15 -5.90 -15.50
C ALA A 73 -5.98 -6.68 -14.87
N SER A 74 -4.90 -5.98 -14.49
CA SER A 74 -3.73 -6.51 -13.76
C SER A 74 -3.20 -5.50 -12.73
N LYS A 75 -2.28 -5.91 -11.85
CA LYS A 75 -1.62 -5.01 -10.90
C LYS A 75 -0.68 -4.01 -11.59
N SER A 76 -0.09 -4.40 -12.73
CA SER A 76 0.76 -3.53 -13.54
C SER A 76 0.02 -2.39 -14.24
N ASP A 77 -1.31 -2.49 -14.36
CA ASP A 77 -2.13 -1.42 -14.98
C ASP A 77 -2.49 -0.30 -13.99
N VAL A 78 -2.10 -0.42 -12.72
CA VAL A 78 -2.49 0.54 -11.67
C VAL A 78 -1.42 1.62 -11.50
N TYR A 79 -1.81 2.85 -11.79
CA TYR A 79 -0.97 4.04 -11.65
C TYR A 79 -1.64 5.05 -10.70
N LEU A 80 -0.87 5.96 -10.10
CA LEU A 80 -1.38 7.13 -9.39
C LEU A 80 -1.50 8.33 -10.32
N ASP A 81 -2.57 9.10 -10.12
CA ASP A 81 -2.80 10.43 -10.68
C ASP A 81 -3.12 11.42 -9.56
N GLY A 82 -2.64 12.65 -9.71
CA GLY A 82 -2.90 13.76 -8.80
C GLY A 82 -4.12 14.60 -9.18
N GLY A 83 -4.66 14.43 -10.39
CA GLY A 83 -5.78 15.22 -10.92
C GLY A 83 -7.17 14.62 -10.66
N PRO A 84 -8.23 15.45 -10.59
CA PRO A 84 -9.60 14.97 -10.42
C PRO A 84 -10.14 14.28 -11.68
N PRO A 85 -11.30 13.60 -11.63
CA PRO A 85 -11.86 12.86 -12.77
C PRO A 85 -12.04 13.69 -14.06
N PRO A 86 -12.07 13.04 -15.24
CA PRO A 86 -12.27 13.73 -16.52
C PRO A 86 -13.47 14.68 -16.48
N GLY A 87 -13.26 15.94 -16.87
CA GLY A 87 -14.29 17.00 -16.86
C GLY A 87 -14.29 17.90 -15.62
N ALA A 88 -13.53 17.58 -14.57
CA ALA A 88 -13.23 18.51 -13.49
C ALA A 88 -12.03 19.42 -13.87
N PRO A 89 -11.92 20.64 -13.30
CA PRO A 89 -10.74 21.48 -13.50
C PRO A 89 -9.47 20.70 -13.12
N SER A 90 -8.39 20.78 -13.90
CA SER A 90 -7.19 19.94 -13.73
C SER A 90 -6.48 20.04 -12.38
N THR A 91 -6.80 21.06 -11.58
CA THR A 91 -6.25 21.26 -10.22
C THR A 91 -7.27 21.04 -9.10
N ALA A 92 -8.53 20.77 -9.42
CA ALA A 92 -9.53 20.55 -8.40
C ALA A 92 -9.18 19.28 -7.60
N ALA A 93 -9.11 19.38 -6.28
CA ALA A 93 -8.67 18.28 -5.41
C ALA A 93 -7.22 17.79 -5.62
N GLY A 94 -6.37 18.55 -6.31
CA GLY A 94 -4.94 18.25 -6.41
C GLY A 94 -4.24 18.31 -5.04
N LEU A 95 -3.22 17.47 -4.87
CA LEU A 95 -2.32 17.56 -3.71
C LEU A 95 -1.57 18.91 -3.74
N PRO A 96 -1.20 19.49 -2.58
CA PRO A 96 -0.27 20.61 -2.53
C PRO A 96 1.08 20.29 -3.20
N ASP A 97 1.74 21.31 -3.74
CA ASP A 97 3.07 21.15 -4.30
C ASP A 97 4.06 20.60 -3.28
N GLY A 98 4.92 19.69 -3.71
CA GLY A 98 5.91 19.05 -2.84
C GLY A 98 6.28 17.64 -3.29
N THR A 99 7.10 16.98 -2.49
CA THR A 99 7.50 15.58 -2.69
C THR A 99 6.73 14.67 -1.75
N TYR A 100 6.23 13.57 -2.30
CA TYR A 100 5.40 12.60 -1.60
C TYR A 100 6.01 11.21 -1.70
N VAL A 101 5.71 10.37 -0.71
CA VAL A 101 5.91 8.92 -0.75
C VAL A 101 4.54 8.26 -0.89
N PHE A 102 4.44 7.17 -1.64
CA PHE A 102 3.25 6.31 -1.66
C PHE A 102 3.52 4.90 -1.12
N GLN A 103 2.45 4.20 -0.76
CA GLN A 103 2.50 2.77 -0.48
C GLN A 103 1.20 2.08 -0.91
N VAL A 104 1.27 0.75 -1.06
CA VAL A 104 0.11 -0.12 -1.23
C VAL A 104 -0.03 -1.02 -0.02
N THR A 105 -1.24 -1.12 0.51
CA THR A 105 -1.59 -2.01 1.62
C THR A 105 -2.83 -2.83 1.30
N ASP A 106 -3.15 -3.78 2.17
CA ASP A 106 -4.50 -4.33 2.25
C ASP A 106 -5.53 -3.21 2.57
N PRO A 107 -6.84 -3.45 2.41
CA PRO A 107 -7.86 -2.41 2.63
C PRO A 107 -7.87 -1.87 4.06
N SER A 108 -7.41 -2.64 5.05
CA SER A 108 -7.35 -2.17 6.43
C SER A 108 -6.16 -1.25 6.71
N GLY A 109 -5.13 -1.26 5.85
CA GLY A 109 -3.88 -0.55 6.07
C GLY A 109 -2.86 -1.30 6.92
N LYS A 110 -3.21 -2.49 7.43
CA LYS A 110 -2.41 -3.22 8.42
C LYS A 110 -1.38 -4.16 7.82
N THR A 111 -1.56 -4.54 6.57
CA THR A 111 -0.58 -5.36 5.85
C THR A 111 0.03 -4.51 4.76
N LEU A 112 1.32 -4.21 4.88
CA LEU A 112 2.09 -3.60 3.80
C LEU A 112 2.20 -4.58 2.65
N LEU A 113 1.89 -4.09 1.44
CA LEU A 113 2.01 -4.87 0.22
C LEU A 113 3.09 -4.31 -0.71
N SER A 114 3.47 -3.04 -0.60
CA SER A 114 4.67 -2.51 -1.29
C SER A 114 5.91 -3.31 -0.90
N LEU A 115 6.69 -3.71 -1.91
CA LEU A 115 7.82 -4.63 -1.73
C LEU A 115 9.19 -3.94 -1.72
N ASP A 116 9.21 -2.65 -2.01
CA ASP A 116 10.41 -1.87 -2.26
C ASP A 116 10.59 -0.71 -1.25
N PRO A 117 11.85 -0.26 -1.03
CA PRO A 117 12.14 0.83 -0.09
C PRO A 117 11.43 2.13 -0.45
N ALA A 118 11.04 2.93 0.56
CA ALA A 118 10.32 4.18 0.33
C ALA A 118 11.04 5.20 -0.58
N ARG A 119 12.39 5.13 -0.70
CA ARG A 119 13.15 5.95 -1.66
C ARG A 119 12.73 5.72 -3.12
N CYS A 120 12.21 4.54 -3.45
CA CYS A 120 11.78 4.14 -4.80
C CYS A 120 10.35 4.62 -5.11
N ARG A 121 9.55 4.87 -4.06
CA ARG A 121 8.12 5.26 -4.12
C ARG A 121 7.89 6.76 -3.99
N GLN A 122 8.78 7.57 -4.56
CA GLN A 122 8.73 9.04 -4.44
C GLN A 122 8.28 9.72 -5.73
N PHE A 123 7.35 10.67 -5.59
CA PHE A 123 6.89 11.53 -6.69
C PHE A 123 6.77 12.99 -6.27
N THR A 124 6.77 13.87 -7.26
CA THR A 124 6.65 15.31 -7.10
C THR A 124 5.32 15.79 -7.63
N VAL A 125 4.71 16.73 -6.89
CA VAL A 125 3.49 17.42 -7.28
C VAL A 125 3.82 18.87 -7.59
N LEU A 126 3.31 19.37 -8.72
CA LEU A 126 3.42 20.76 -9.13
C LEU A 126 2.07 21.21 -9.71
N ASN A 127 1.57 22.35 -9.23
CA ASN A 127 0.26 22.88 -9.59
C ASN A 127 -0.87 21.84 -9.45
N GLY A 128 -0.85 21.05 -8.37
CA GLY A 128 -1.86 20.04 -8.10
C GLY A 128 -1.78 18.76 -8.94
N ASN A 129 -0.80 18.62 -9.82
CA ASN A 129 -0.61 17.44 -10.66
C ASN A 129 0.71 16.74 -10.35
N ILE A 130 0.75 15.42 -10.52
CA ILE A 130 2.02 14.70 -10.47
C ILE A 130 2.87 15.13 -11.68
N ASN A 131 4.07 15.62 -11.39
CA ASN A 131 4.99 16.18 -12.37
C ASN A 131 6.17 15.25 -12.69
N GLY A 132 6.37 14.20 -11.90
CA GLY A 132 7.42 13.21 -12.12
C GLY A 132 7.78 12.44 -10.86
N VAL A 133 8.72 11.51 -11.00
CA VAL A 133 9.30 10.72 -9.90
C VAL A 133 10.64 11.31 -9.44
N VAL A 134 11.03 11.04 -8.19
CA VAL A 134 12.38 11.36 -7.71
C VAL A 134 13.35 10.29 -8.20
N VAL A 135 14.38 10.68 -8.96
CA VAL A 135 15.37 9.72 -9.50
C VAL A 135 16.25 9.19 -8.38
N THR A 136 16.06 7.92 -8.02
CA THR A 136 16.80 7.24 -6.95
C THR A 136 17.53 5.99 -7.43
N GLY A 137 17.43 5.66 -8.72
CA GLY A 137 17.91 4.42 -9.33
C GLY A 137 16.88 3.28 -9.28
N CYS A 138 15.81 3.45 -8.50
CA CYS A 138 14.72 2.49 -8.34
C CYS A 138 13.33 3.12 -8.46
N GLN A 139 13.25 4.33 -8.99
CA GLN A 139 12.00 5.06 -9.12
C GLN A 139 10.99 4.34 -10.00
N HIS A 140 9.73 4.26 -9.57
CA HIS A 140 8.70 3.53 -10.31
C HIS A 140 8.48 4.06 -11.74
N LEU A 141 7.96 3.17 -12.60
CA LEU A 141 7.58 3.51 -13.98
C LEU A 141 6.56 4.64 -14.03
N THR A 142 6.66 5.44 -15.09
CA THR A 142 5.75 6.55 -15.32
C THR A 142 4.95 6.37 -16.60
N GLY A 143 3.68 6.73 -16.55
CA GLY A 143 2.85 6.96 -17.73
C GLY A 143 2.66 8.45 -17.99
N PHE A 144 1.84 8.77 -18.99
CA PHE A 144 1.56 10.15 -19.38
C PHE A 144 0.07 10.36 -19.62
N ASP A 145 -0.51 11.27 -18.84
CA ASP A 145 -1.89 11.70 -19.01
C ASP A 145 -1.95 12.86 -20.00
N SER A 146 -2.33 12.53 -21.23
CA SER A 146 -2.48 13.51 -22.32
C SER A 146 -3.61 14.52 -22.08
N GLY A 147 -4.63 14.17 -21.30
CA GLY A 147 -5.76 15.05 -20.99
C GLY A 147 -5.40 16.15 -20.01
N ARG A 148 -4.42 15.90 -19.13
CA ARG A 148 -3.97 16.84 -18.10
C ARG A 148 -2.55 17.37 -18.31
N ASN A 149 -1.82 16.80 -19.28
CA ASN A 149 -0.40 17.06 -19.48
C ASN A 149 0.39 16.84 -18.17
N SER A 150 0.12 15.70 -17.53
CA SER A 150 0.70 15.29 -16.24
C SER A 150 1.31 13.90 -16.34
N VAL A 151 2.12 13.55 -15.33
CA VAL A 151 2.71 12.23 -15.18
C VAL A 151 1.80 11.35 -14.34
N THR A 152 1.69 10.08 -14.68
CA THR A 152 1.12 9.05 -13.81
C THR A 152 2.24 8.15 -13.30
N VAL A 153 2.12 7.55 -12.11
CA VAL A 153 3.20 6.74 -11.50
C VAL A 153 2.69 5.34 -11.19
N GLN A 154 3.33 4.31 -11.74
CA GLN A 154 2.93 2.91 -11.53
C GLN A 154 3.09 2.51 -10.06
N LEU A 155 2.13 1.75 -9.53
CA LEU A 155 2.19 1.28 -8.15
C LEU A 155 3.08 0.05 -7.95
N MET A 156 3.33 -0.74 -8.99
CA MET A 156 4.19 -1.94 -8.93
C MET A 156 5.65 -1.58 -8.62
N PRO A 157 6.33 -2.35 -7.75
CA PRO A 157 5.93 -3.68 -7.26
C PRO A 157 5.12 -3.67 -5.95
N TYR A 158 4.07 -4.50 -5.88
CA TYR A 158 3.36 -4.82 -4.64
C TYR A 158 2.77 -6.23 -4.65
N ALA A 159 2.76 -6.89 -3.50
CA ALA A 159 2.26 -8.24 -3.30
C ALA A 159 0.74 -8.34 -3.45
N ASP A 160 0.25 -9.56 -3.68
CA ASP A 160 -1.17 -9.87 -3.63
C ASP A 160 -1.81 -9.53 -2.27
N THR A 161 -2.98 -8.91 -2.35
CA THR A 161 -3.78 -8.63 -1.15
C THR A 161 -4.31 -9.92 -0.53
N PRO A 162 -4.23 -10.09 0.81
CA PRO A 162 -4.88 -11.21 1.49
C PRO A 162 -6.41 -11.07 1.52
N ASN A 163 -6.95 -9.93 1.05
CA ASN A 163 -8.37 -9.73 0.92
C ASN A 163 -8.95 -10.56 -0.23
N ASN A 164 -9.83 -11.53 0.07
CA ASN A 164 -10.48 -12.39 -0.93
C ASN A 164 -11.28 -11.64 -2.01
N GLY A 165 -11.61 -10.36 -1.78
CA GLY A 165 -12.29 -9.50 -2.75
C GLY A 165 -11.36 -8.83 -3.76
N GLY A 166 -10.05 -9.10 -3.69
CA GLY A 166 -9.01 -8.52 -4.56
C GLY A 166 -8.81 -7.02 -4.34
N GLU A 167 -9.15 -6.51 -3.15
CA GLU A 167 -9.12 -5.09 -2.83
C GLU A 167 -7.81 -4.68 -2.17
N TYR A 168 -7.33 -3.50 -2.56
CA TYR A 168 -6.10 -2.86 -2.15
C TYR A 168 -6.39 -1.42 -1.73
N LYS A 169 -5.43 -0.81 -1.03
CA LYS A 169 -5.45 0.62 -0.71
C LYS A 169 -4.12 1.25 -1.08
N ALA A 170 -4.16 2.25 -1.94
CA ALA A 170 -3.05 3.15 -2.19
C ALA A 170 -3.06 4.28 -1.15
N TRP A 171 -1.87 4.71 -0.72
CA TRP A 171 -1.66 5.83 0.18
C TRP A 171 -0.67 6.81 -0.43
N ALA A 172 -0.78 8.10 -0.09
CA ALA A 172 0.26 9.10 -0.34
C ALA A 172 0.38 10.06 0.84
N THR A 173 1.61 10.39 1.24
CA THR A 173 1.90 11.37 2.29
C THR A 173 3.13 12.21 1.93
N PRO A 174 3.22 13.49 2.33
CA PRO A 174 4.43 14.28 2.14
C PRO A 174 5.66 13.58 2.74
N VAL A 175 6.81 13.62 2.05
CA VAL A 175 8.04 12.93 2.46
C VAL A 175 8.42 13.22 3.92
N GLN A 176 8.28 14.48 4.37
CA GLN A 176 8.61 14.82 5.75
C GLN A 176 7.69 14.15 6.77
N ASN A 177 6.38 14.08 6.49
CA ASN A 177 5.43 13.40 7.39
C ASN A 177 5.71 11.89 7.46
N TYR A 178 6.13 11.28 6.34
CA TYR A 178 6.57 9.89 6.31
C TYR A 178 7.80 9.65 7.20
N ILE A 179 8.83 10.48 7.03
CA ILE A 179 10.06 10.43 7.83
C ILE A 179 9.74 10.56 9.32
N ASP A 180 8.89 11.51 9.70
CA ASP A 180 8.51 11.75 11.09
C ASP A 180 7.73 10.56 11.69
N GLY A 181 6.83 9.95 10.91
CA GLY A 181 6.10 8.74 11.29
C GLY A 181 7.04 7.56 11.56
N CYS A 182 7.88 7.21 10.57
CA CYS A 182 8.88 6.15 10.71
C CYS A 182 9.87 6.39 11.86
N THR A 183 10.28 7.64 12.08
CA THR A 183 11.17 7.99 13.20
C THR A 183 10.49 7.75 14.54
N THR A 184 9.19 8.03 14.65
CA THR A 184 8.38 7.73 15.85
C THR A 184 8.31 6.22 16.13
N LEU A 185 8.38 5.41 15.07
CA LEU A 185 8.46 3.95 15.14
C LEU A 185 9.89 3.42 15.40
N GLY A 186 10.88 4.30 15.54
CA GLY A 186 12.27 3.94 15.86
C GLY A 186 13.12 3.54 14.65
N VAL A 187 12.69 3.86 13.43
CA VAL A 187 13.44 3.55 12.19
C VAL A 187 14.50 4.63 11.94
N ALA A 188 15.77 4.22 11.85
CA ALA A 188 16.90 5.13 11.67
C ALA A 188 17.07 5.63 10.23
N ASP A 189 16.69 4.84 9.23
CA ASP A 189 16.69 5.21 7.82
C ASP A 189 15.30 4.96 7.19
N PRO A 190 14.36 5.89 7.36
CA PRO A 190 13.00 5.75 6.84
C PRO A 190 12.95 5.49 5.33
N LEU A 191 13.71 6.24 4.53
CA LEU A 191 13.66 6.12 3.06
C LEU A 191 14.38 4.87 2.55
N GLY A 192 15.38 4.37 3.30
CA GLY A 192 16.07 3.13 2.98
C GLY A 192 15.29 1.86 3.34
N THR A 193 14.22 1.98 4.13
CA THR A 193 13.45 0.86 4.67
C THR A 193 12.20 0.58 3.84
N ILE A 194 11.80 -0.69 3.75
CA ILE A 194 10.55 -1.12 3.10
C ILE A 194 9.36 -0.86 4.04
N ASP A 195 9.46 -1.34 5.27
CA ASP A 195 8.41 -1.30 6.30
C ASP A 195 8.90 -0.63 7.59
N CYS A 196 8.23 0.45 8.00
CA CYS A 196 8.53 1.11 9.27
C CYS A 196 7.85 0.49 10.50
N GLY A 197 6.92 -0.45 10.29
CA GLY A 197 6.08 -1.07 11.32
C GLY A 197 4.75 -0.34 11.53
N ILE A 198 3.94 -0.85 12.46
CA ILE A 198 2.62 -0.29 12.79
C ILE A 198 2.53 -0.07 14.29
N THR A 199 2.15 1.13 14.72
CA THR A 199 1.77 1.42 16.12
C THR A 199 0.91 2.69 16.19
N GLY A 200 -0.09 2.71 17.08
CA GLY A 200 -0.75 3.97 17.47
C GLY A 200 -1.51 4.71 16.35
N GLY A 201 -1.88 4.02 15.27
CA GLY A 201 -2.52 4.65 14.10
C GLY A 201 -1.54 5.15 13.04
N ASP A 202 -0.24 4.89 13.21
CA ASP A 202 0.75 4.95 12.15
C ASP A 202 0.77 3.61 11.40
N PHE A 203 0.55 3.66 10.08
CA PHE A 203 0.54 2.51 9.18
C PHE A 203 1.78 2.52 8.28
N HIS A 204 2.89 1.97 8.77
CA HIS A 204 4.15 1.86 8.02
C HIS A 204 4.80 3.22 7.69
N GLY A 205 4.64 4.22 8.56
CA GLY A 205 5.08 5.61 8.36
C GLY A 205 3.96 6.52 7.84
N PHE A 206 2.77 5.99 7.55
CA PHE A 206 1.63 6.75 7.04
C PHE A 206 0.60 6.99 8.14
N ILE A 207 0.55 8.23 8.63
CA ILE A 207 -0.47 8.67 9.60
C ILE A 207 -1.71 9.15 8.81
N PRO A 208 -2.93 8.66 9.11
CA PRO A 208 -4.14 8.98 8.35
C PRO A 208 -4.44 10.48 8.20
N SER A 209 -4.18 11.30 9.23
CA SER A 209 -4.40 12.75 9.17
C SER A 209 -3.46 13.46 8.19
N HIS A 210 -2.32 12.85 7.86
CA HIS A 210 -1.28 13.41 6.99
C HIS A 210 -1.25 12.73 5.63
N SER A 211 -2.19 11.83 5.37
CA SER A 211 -2.17 10.97 4.19
C SER A 211 -3.46 11.09 3.39
N LYS A 212 -3.36 10.79 2.10
CA LYS A 212 -4.50 10.53 1.22
C LYS A 212 -4.50 9.08 0.79
N THR A 213 -5.69 8.57 0.54
CA THR A 213 -5.88 7.17 0.16
C THR A 213 -6.86 7.04 -0.97
N ASP A 214 -6.67 6.01 -1.78
CA ASP A 214 -7.66 5.53 -2.74
C ASP A 214 -7.72 3.99 -2.66
N ASN A 215 -8.89 3.41 -2.90
CA ASN A 215 -9.05 1.96 -2.93
C ASN A 215 -9.17 1.49 -4.37
N PHE A 216 -8.62 0.33 -4.67
CA PHE A 216 -8.73 -0.26 -5.99
C PHE A 216 -8.79 -1.78 -5.90
N LYS A 217 -9.21 -2.41 -7.00
CA LYS A 217 -9.12 -3.85 -7.19
C LYS A 217 -8.25 -4.15 -8.39
N ALA A 218 -7.35 -5.10 -8.25
CA ALA A 218 -6.64 -5.70 -9.37
C ALA A 218 -6.99 -7.18 -9.40
N ARG A 219 -7.24 -7.74 -10.59
CA ARG A 219 -7.51 -9.18 -10.72
C ARG A 219 -6.20 -9.94 -10.49
N THR A 220 -6.19 -10.81 -9.47
CA THR A 220 -4.95 -11.49 -9.02
C THR A 220 -4.80 -12.94 -9.51
N THR A 221 -5.83 -13.61 -10.02
CA THR A 221 -5.84 -15.10 -9.96
C THR A 221 -6.09 -15.85 -11.27
N THR A 222 -5.90 -15.26 -12.44
CA THR A 222 -5.90 -16.07 -13.70
C THR A 222 -5.01 -15.53 -14.83
N GLY A 223 -4.27 -14.44 -14.63
CA GLY A 223 -3.61 -13.72 -15.72
C GLY A 223 -2.23 -13.11 -15.41
N ASN A 224 -1.67 -13.30 -14.21
CA ASN A 224 -0.42 -12.62 -13.86
C ASN A 224 0.74 -13.19 -14.68
N ARG A 225 1.61 -12.30 -15.15
CA ARG A 225 2.90 -12.65 -15.73
C ARG A 225 3.94 -12.42 -14.67
N GLU A 226 4.65 -13.46 -14.28
CA GLU A 226 5.59 -13.39 -13.16
C GLU A 226 6.98 -13.81 -13.60
N MET A 227 8.00 -13.30 -12.91
CA MET A 227 9.35 -13.82 -12.96
C MET A 227 9.76 -14.18 -11.54
N ASP A 228 10.01 -15.46 -11.33
CA ASP A 228 10.22 -16.04 -10.00
C ASP A 228 11.65 -16.55 -9.90
N THR A 229 12.45 -15.87 -9.07
CA THR A 229 13.82 -16.31 -8.81
C THR A 229 13.88 -17.14 -7.54
N ASN A 230 14.24 -18.40 -7.72
CA ASN A 230 14.41 -19.40 -6.69
C ASN A 230 15.91 -19.56 -6.39
N PHE A 231 16.37 -18.96 -5.30
CA PHE A 231 17.70 -19.20 -4.76
C PHE A 231 17.71 -20.50 -3.97
N VAL A 232 18.27 -21.55 -4.54
CA VAL A 232 18.17 -22.90 -3.96
C VAL A 232 19.51 -23.40 -3.44
N ASN A 233 19.45 -24.15 -2.34
CA ASN A 233 20.60 -24.88 -1.81
C ASN A 233 20.85 -26.20 -2.58
N SER A 234 21.83 -26.99 -2.17
CA SER A 234 22.15 -28.28 -2.80
C SER A 234 21.04 -29.34 -2.71
N THR A 235 20.02 -29.13 -1.87
CA THR A 235 18.85 -30.00 -1.75
C THR A 235 17.66 -29.50 -2.56
N GLY A 236 17.79 -28.37 -3.26
CA GLY A 236 16.73 -27.74 -4.06
C GLY A 236 15.73 -26.93 -3.25
N GLN A 237 16.02 -26.62 -1.98
CA GLN A 237 15.15 -25.80 -1.13
C GLN A 237 15.51 -24.32 -1.24
N ASN A 238 14.49 -23.45 -1.28
CA ASN A 238 14.68 -22.00 -1.32
C ASN A 238 15.35 -21.48 -0.04
N ILE A 239 16.29 -20.56 -0.25
CA ILE A 239 17.03 -19.86 0.79
C ILE A 239 16.34 -18.51 0.98
N PRO A 240 15.76 -18.23 2.17
CA PRO A 240 15.10 -16.96 2.41
C PRO A 240 16.11 -15.81 2.51
N PHE A 241 15.62 -14.59 2.30
CA PHE A 241 16.34 -13.32 2.43
C PHE A 241 17.51 -13.13 1.46
N ILE A 242 17.61 -13.97 0.44
CA ILE A 242 18.51 -13.78 -0.69
C ILE A 242 17.81 -12.87 -1.69
N CYS A 243 18.54 -11.86 -2.15
CA CYS A 243 17.99 -10.81 -3.01
C CYS A 243 18.68 -10.76 -4.37
N GLU A 244 17.97 -10.24 -5.35
CA GLU A 244 18.47 -9.83 -6.65
C GLU A 244 18.14 -8.38 -6.91
N THR A 245 18.80 -7.80 -7.91
CA THR A 245 18.33 -6.54 -8.50
C THR A 245 17.66 -6.85 -9.82
N TRP A 246 16.35 -6.68 -9.86
CA TRP A 246 15.58 -6.70 -11.10
C TRP A 246 15.63 -5.33 -11.73
N ILE A 247 15.79 -5.26 -13.04
CA ILE A 247 15.75 -4.03 -13.84
C ILE A 247 14.69 -4.22 -14.91
N ASP A 248 13.74 -3.30 -14.96
CA ASP A 248 12.63 -3.34 -15.90
C ASP A 248 13.04 -2.96 -17.33
N THR A 249 12.07 -2.99 -18.25
CA THR A 249 12.32 -2.67 -19.67
C THR A 249 12.74 -1.23 -19.93
N LEU A 250 12.58 -0.35 -18.95
CA LEU A 250 12.92 1.08 -19.01
C LEU A 250 14.17 1.41 -18.18
N GLY A 251 14.80 0.43 -17.55
CA GLY A 251 16.05 0.60 -16.81
C GLY A 251 15.87 0.96 -15.33
N VAL A 252 14.64 0.95 -14.81
CA VAL A 252 14.39 1.13 -13.37
C VAL A 252 14.75 -0.14 -12.64
N SER A 253 15.53 -0.03 -11.56
CA SER A 253 16.01 -1.19 -10.81
C SER A 253 15.34 -1.33 -9.45
N ASN A 254 14.87 -2.51 -9.06
CA ASN A 254 14.36 -2.77 -7.72
C ASN A 254 15.10 -3.95 -7.09
N THR A 255 15.30 -3.89 -5.78
CA THR A 255 15.78 -5.04 -5.01
C THR A 255 14.59 -5.95 -4.71
N VAL A 256 14.67 -7.20 -5.13
CA VAL A 256 13.62 -8.20 -4.96
C VAL A 256 14.22 -9.36 -4.17
N CYS A 257 13.55 -9.80 -3.10
CA CYS A 257 14.09 -10.79 -2.18
C CYS A 257 13.10 -11.93 -1.97
N ALA A 258 13.63 -13.14 -1.76
CA ALA A 258 12.84 -14.21 -1.16
C ALA A 258 12.55 -13.85 0.30
N THR A 259 11.29 -13.90 0.71
CA THR A 259 10.83 -13.49 2.06
C THR A 259 10.71 -14.66 3.03
N SER A 260 10.58 -15.89 2.51
CA SER A 260 10.43 -17.11 3.28
C SER A 260 11.01 -18.32 2.52
N PRO A 261 11.28 -19.45 3.20
CA PRO A 261 11.73 -20.68 2.53
C PRO A 261 10.70 -21.27 1.54
N GLN A 262 9.47 -20.76 1.53
CA GLN A 262 8.39 -21.17 0.62
C GLN A 262 8.18 -20.18 -0.52
N GLU A 263 8.90 -19.06 -0.53
CA GLU A 263 8.71 -17.97 -1.48
C GLU A 263 9.98 -17.74 -2.30
N SER A 264 9.79 -17.51 -3.60
CA SER A 264 10.77 -16.98 -4.54
C SER A 264 10.96 -15.48 -4.31
N ALA A 265 12.05 -14.91 -4.83
CA ALA A 265 12.10 -13.49 -5.12
C ALA A 265 11.18 -13.26 -6.33
N LYS A 266 10.05 -12.57 -6.12
CA LYS A 266 8.98 -12.46 -7.11
C LYS A 266 8.91 -11.09 -7.76
N VAL A 267 8.89 -11.09 -9.08
CA VAL A 267 8.49 -9.93 -9.87
C VAL A 267 7.15 -10.22 -10.50
N GLU A 268 6.11 -9.54 -10.02
CA GLU A 268 4.74 -9.77 -10.46
C GLU A 268 4.33 -8.80 -11.58
N ASP A 269 3.37 -9.23 -12.39
CA ASP A 269 2.80 -8.51 -13.53
C ASP A 269 3.80 -7.81 -14.47
N VAL A 270 4.86 -8.53 -14.82
CA VAL A 270 5.95 -8.02 -15.67
C VAL A 270 5.45 -7.60 -17.04
N GLU A 271 5.94 -6.46 -17.55
CA GLU A 271 5.62 -5.98 -18.89
C GLU A 271 6.26 -6.83 -20.00
N THR A 272 5.86 -6.57 -21.25
CA THR A 272 6.52 -7.24 -22.39
C THR A 272 7.84 -6.56 -22.69
N GLY A 273 8.94 -7.31 -22.76
CA GLY A 273 10.22 -6.78 -23.20
C GLY A 273 11.41 -7.57 -22.65
N VAL A 274 12.57 -6.92 -22.59
CA VAL A 274 13.79 -7.48 -21.98
C VAL A 274 13.97 -6.82 -20.62
N HIS A 275 14.02 -7.66 -19.59
CA HIS A 275 14.38 -7.27 -18.24
C HIS A 275 15.77 -7.77 -17.92
N HIS A 276 16.42 -7.16 -16.93
CA HIS A 276 17.73 -7.59 -16.46
C HIS A 276 17.66 -8.05 -15.00
N PHE A 277 18.37 -9.12 -14.68
CA PHE A 277 18.50 -9.64 -13.32
C PHE A 277 19.96 -9.65 -12.94
N VAL A 278 20.35 -8.79 -11.99
CA VAL A 278 21.71 -8.75 -11.44
C VAL A 278 21.77 -9.72 -10.27
N ILE A 279 22.46 -10.84 -10.51
CA ILE A 279 22.56 -11.95 -9.56
C ILE A 279 24.03 -12.16 -9.22
N PHE A 280 24.46 -11.63 -8.08
CA PHE A 280 25.83 -11.74 -7.59
C PHE A 280 25.93 -12.51 -6.27
N ASN A 281 27.16 -12.92 -5.95
CA ASN A 281 27.46 -13.57 -4.68
C ASN A 281 27.06 -12.66 -3.51
N GLN A 282 26.47 -13.26 -2.50
CA GLN A 282 26.02 -12.58 -1.30
C GLN A 282 26.17 -13.51 -0.08
N PRO A 283 26.18 -12.99 1.15
CA PRO A 283 26.20 -13.83 2.34
C PRO A 283 25.10 -14.89 2.27
N GLY A 284 25.47 -16.17 2.42
CA GLY A 284 24.52 -17.28 2.33
C GLY A 284 24.23 -17.79 0.92
N CYS A 285 24.83 -17.22 -0.13
CA CYS A 285 24.76 -17.78 -1.49
C CYS A 285 25.99 -17.42 -2.34
N THR A 286 26.84 -18.42 -2.62
CA THR A 286 27.83 -18.32 -3.71
C THR A 286 27.19 -18.84 -4.99
N VAL A 287 26.97 -17.97 -5.97
CA VAL A 287 26.24 -18.29 -7.20
C VAL A 287 27.00 -19.33 -8.02
N GLY A 288 26.39 -20.51 -8.19
CA GLY A 288 26.86 -21.61 -9.02
C GLY A 288 26.23 -21.58 -10.40
N ASN A 289 25.32 -22.52 -10.68
CA ASN A 289 24.65 -22.62 -11.96
C ASN A 289 23.29 -21.93 -11.90
N ILE A 290 22.95 -21.22 -12.98
CA ILE A 290 21.66 -20.56 -13.14
C ILE A 290 20.92 -21.19 -14.31
N SER A 291 19.62 -21.42 -14.17
CA SER A 291 18.77 -21.84 -15.29
C SER A 291 17.51 -20.98 -15.38
N ILE A 292 17.12 -20.63 -16.61
CA ILE A 292 15.93 -19.83 -16.89
C ILE A 292 14.97 -20.66 -17.74
N GLN A 293 13.73 -20.80 -17.27
CA GLN A 293 12.66 -21.52 -17.96
C GLN A 293 11.50 -20.56 -18.24
N VAL A 294 11.39 -20.12 -19.49
CA VAL A 294 10.17 -19.46 -19.99
C VAL A 294 9.13 -20.53 -20.30
N PRO A 295 7.84 -20.37 -19.93
CA PRO A 295 6.81 -21.38 -20.23
C PRO A 295 6.75 -21.74 -21.72
N ASN A 296 6.80 -23.05 -22.00
CA ASN A 296 6.86 -23.63 -23.36
C ASN A 296 8.12 -23.27 -24.18
N GLY A 297 9.12 -22.65 -23.57
CA GLY A 297 10.43 -22.36 -24.18
C GLY A 297 11.52 -23.36 -23.78
N PRO A 298 12.69 -23.31 -24.42
CA PRO A 298 13.86 -24.08 -23.98
C PRO A 298 14.41 -23.53 -22.65
N ILE A 299 14.98 -24.43 -21.83
CA ILE A 299 15.78 -24.01 -20.66
C ILE A 299 17.08 -23.38 -21.14
N GLN A 300 17.38 -22.20 -20.64
CA GLN A 300 18.66 -21.54 -20.83
C GLN A 300 19.53 -21.74 -19.60
N TYR A 301 20.84 -21.95 -19.78
CA TYR A 301 21.79 -22.23 -18.70
C TYR A 301 22.91 -21.21 -18.69
N PHE A 302 23.28 -20.78 -17.50
CA PHE A 302 24.35 -19.83 -17.24
C PHE A 302 25.15 -20.29 -16.02
N THR A 303 26.34 -19.72 -15.85
CA THR A 303 27.25 -20.06 -14.73
C THR A 303 27.82 -18.82 -14.08
N GLY A 304 27.89 -18.84 -12.76
CA GLY A 304 28.50 -17.81 -11.93
C GLY A 304 27.67 -16.52 -11.79
N PRO A 305 28.14 -15.60 -10.94
CA PRO A 305 27.52 -14.31 -10.71
C PRO A 305 27.55 -13.46 -11.99
N GLN A 306 26.38 -12.99 -12.45
CA GLN A 306 26.25 -12.20 -13.67
C GLN A 306 24.95 -11.39 -13.71
N THR A 307 24.85 -10.50 -14.71
CA THR A 307 23.58 -9.89 -15.12
C THR A 307 22.98 -10.73 -16.24
N LEU A 308 21.73 -11.18 -16.06
CA LEU A 308 20.99 -12.00 -17.03
C LEU A 308 19.99 -11.14 -17.79
N GLU A 309 19.82 -11.40 -19.09
CA GLU A 309 18.72 -10.85 -19.86
C GLU A 309 17.56 -11.85 -19.90
N VAL A 310 16.38 -11.42 -19.43
CA VAL A 310 15.18 -12.25 -19.38
C VAL A 310 14.10 -11.60 -20.24
N LYS A 311 13.77 -12.26 -21.35
CA LYS A 311 12.78 -11.76 -22.30
C LYS A 311 11.39 -12.28 -21.96
N VAL A 312 10.47 -11.37 -21.67
CA VAL A 312 9.03 -11.62 -21.61
C VAL A 312 8.46 -11.47 -23.03
N PRO A 313 8.05 -12.55 -23.71
CA PRO A 313 7.56 -12.44 -25.09
C PRO A 313 6.13 -11.88 -25.12
N ALA A 314 5.78 -11.15 -26.18
CA ALA A 314 4.44 -10.54 -26.33
C ALA A 314 3.27 -11.54 -26.28
N GLY A 315 3.56 -12.81 -26.61
CA GLY A 315 2.61 -13.92 -26.55
C GLY A 315 2.45 -14.55 -25.16
N PHE A 316 3.32 -14.23 -24.20
CA PHE A 316 3.19 -14.69 -22.82
C PHE A 316 2.08 -13.89 -22.15
N LYS A 317 0.99 -14.58 -21.81
CA LYS A 317 -0.22 -13.96 -21.26
C LYS A 317 -0.42 -14.19 -19.77
N THR A 318 0.12 -15.28 -19.24
CA THR A 318 -0.05 -15.69 -17.83
C THR A 318 0.96 -16.79 -17.48
N GLY A 319 1.31 -16.90 -16.21
CA GLY A 319 2.24 -17.87 -15.64
C GLY A 319 3.53 -17.23 -15.14
N SER A 320 4.50 -18.08 -14.79
CA SER A 320 5.79 -17.64 -14.24
C SER A 320 6.94 -18.06 -15.15
N ILE A 321 7.88 -17.14 -15.39
CA ILE A 321 9.21 -17.46 -15.91
C ILE A 321 10.08 -17.80 -14.69
N GLU A 322 10.55 -19.03 -14.62
CA GLU A 322 11.31 -19.51 -13.47
C GLU A 322 12.82 -19.28 -13.68
N ILE A 323 13.46 -18.67 -12.69
CA ILE A 323 14.91 -18.48 -12.63
C ILE A 323 15.42 -19.28 -11.42
N PHE A 324 16.13 -20.38 -11.65
CA PHE A 324 16.73 -21.16 -10.56
C PHE A 324 18.21 -20.81 -10.42
N VAL A 325 18.59 -20.35 -9.24
CA VAL A 325 19.97 -20.01 -8.88
C VAL A 325 20.46 -21.03 -7.86
N ASN A 326 21.37 -21.91 -8.28
CA ASN A 326 21.98 -22.87 -7.36
C ASN A 326 23.09 -22.18 -6.56
N CYS A 327 22.89 -22.09 -5.25
CA CYS A 327 23.84 -21.53 -4.31
C CYS A 327 24.77 -22.63 -3.76
N ASN A 328 26.07 -22.41 -3.91
CA ASN A 328 27.12 -23.18 -3.28
C ASN A 328 27.50 -22.53 -1.94
N PHE A 329 27.88 -23.35 -0.96
CA PHE A 329 28.26 -22.92 0.39
C PHE A 329 29.66 -23.42 0.72
#